data_AF-A0A8H9WJM2-F1
#
_entry.id   AF-A0A8H9WJM2-F1
#
_cell.length_a   1.000
_cell.length_b   1.000
_cell.length_c   1.000
_cell.angle_alpha   90.00
_cell.angle_beta   90.00
_cell.angle_gamma   90.00
#
_symmetry.space_group_name_H-M   'P 1'
#
loop_
_entity.id
_entity.type
_entity.pdbx_description
1 polymer ?
#
loop_
_entity_poly.entity_id
_entity_poly.type
_entity_poly.pdbx_seq_one_letter_code
_entity_poly.pdbx_strand_id
1 'polypeptide(L)' 'MLFAPGGHHIMLMGLKQPLVVEDRFPLLLIFDQAEQTLVQVVVQMVDT' A
#
# COMPACT_ATOMS: atom_id res chain seq x y z
N MET A 1 1.99 15.23 -5.56
CA MET A 1 2.95 14.11 -5.40
C MET A 1 2.21 12.85 -5.81
N LEU A 2 2.79 12.01 -6.66
CA LEU A 2 2.14 10.78 -7.16
C LEU A 2 2.89 9.57 -6.58
N PHE A 3 2.17 8.62 -6.00
CA PHE A 3 2.73 7.33 -5.65
C PHE A 3 2.75 6.44 -6.89
N ALA A 4 3.94 6.05 -7.32
CA ALA A 4 4.13 5.30 -8.56
C ALA A 4 5.46 4.51 -8.53
N PRO A 5 5.55 3.42 -9.32
CA PRO A 5 6.83 2.78 -9.59
C PRO A 5 7.87 3.79 -10.10
N GLY A 6 9.11 3.71 -9.60
CA GLY A 6 10.18 4.66 -9.93
C GLY A 6 10.07 6.05 -9.27
N GLY A 7 9.02 6.29 -8.48
CA GLY A 7 8.81 7.52 -7.72
C GLY A 7 8.66 7.27 -6.21
N HIS A 8 7.91 8.16 -5.55
CA HIS A 8 7.58 7.98 -4.13
C HIS A 8 6.71 6.73 -3.94
N HIS A 9 7.01 5.96 -2.90
CA HIS A 9 6.25 4.79 -2.51
C HIS A 9 6.42 4.52 -1.00
N ILE A 10 5.49 3.75 -0.44
CA ILE A 10 5.53 3.28 0.94
C ILE A 10 6.06 1.86 0.93
N MET A 11 7.12 1.59 1.71
CA MET A 11 7.67 0.25 1.85
C MET A 11 6.96 -0.52 2.96
N LEU A 12 6.33 -1.64 2.61
CA LEU A 12 5.79 -2.61 3.57
C LEU A 12 6.84 -3.69 3.85
N MET A 13 7.40 -3.69 5.06
CA MET A 13 8.47 -4.61 5.47
C MET A 13 7.99 -5.55 6.58
N GLY A 14 8.59 -6.73 6.68
CA GLY A 14 8.26 -7.70 7.74
C GLY A 14 6.85 -8.31 7.59
N LEU A 15 6.46 -8.63 6.36
CA LEU A 15 5.16 -9.24 6.06
C LEU A 15 5.00 -10.56 6.83
N LYS A 16 3.83 -10.74 7.48
CA LYS A 16 3.50 -11.93 8.27
C LYS A 16 2.89 -13.07 7.44
N GLN A 17 2.47 -12.75 6.22
CA GLN A 17 1.86 -13.67 5.26
C GLN A 17 2.27 -13.26 3.84
N PRO A 18 2.27 -14.18 2.87
CA PRO A 18 2.55 -13.86 1.48
C PRO A 18 1.48 -12.93 0.88
N LEU A 19 1.87 -12.17 -0.14
CA LEU A 19 0.95 -11.41 -0.98
C LEU A 19 0.46 -12.31 -2.11
N VAL A 20 -0.85 -12.36 -2.33
CA VAL A 20 -1.48 -13.13 -3.42
C VAL A 20 -2.13 -12.15 -4.38
N VAL A 21 -1.90 -12.31 -5.68
CA VAL A 21 -2.45 -11.41 -6.71
C VAL A 21 -3.98 -11.36 -6.60
N GLU A 22 -4.55 -10.17 -6.83
CA GLU A 22 -5.97 -9.82 -6.66
C GLU A 22 -6.48 -9.75 -5.21
N ASP A 23 -5.70 -10.19 -4.21
CA ASP A 23 -6.09 -10.01 -2.82
C ASP A 23 -6.17 -8.52 -2.47
N ARG A 24 -7.03 -8.24 -1.49
CA ARG A 24 -7.25 -6.90 -0.96
C ARG A 24 -6.98 -6.88 0.52
N PHE A 25 -6.28 -5.85 0.97
CA PHE A 25 -6.08 -5.63 2.40
C PHE A 25 -6.23 -4.14 2.75
N PRO A 26 -6.75 -3.84 3.95
CA PRO A 26 -6.84 -2.47 4.43
C PRO A 26 -5.47 -1.97 4.90
N LEU A 27 -5.16 -0.71 4.57
CA LEU A 27 -4.12 0.07 5.22
C LEU A 27 -4.74 1.29 5.90
N LEU A 28 -4.39 1.52 7.16
CA LEU A 28 -4.75 2.74 7.88
C LEU A 28 -3.63 3.75 7.72
N LEU A 29 -3.90 4.85 7.01
CA LEU A 29 -2.98 5.98 6.88
C LEU A 29 -3.19 6.94 8.05
N ILE A 30 -2.11 7.28 8.74
CA ILE A 30 -2.09 8.23 9.85
C ILE A 30 -1.34 9.47 9.37
N PHE A 31 -1.99 10.63 9.49
CA PHE A 31 -1.44 11.91 9.09
C PHE A 31 -1.20 12.78 10.32
N ASP A 32 -0.19 13.65 10.26
CA ASP A 32 0.15 14.54 11.37
C ASP A 32 -0.94 15.60 11.64
N GLN A 33 -1.54 16.13 10.58
CA GLN A 33 -2.52 17.23 10.65
C GLN A 33 -3.87 16.89 10.01
N ALA A 34 -4.19 15.59 9.87
CA ALA A 34 -5.46 15.14 9.29
C ALA A 34 -5.96 13.84 9.94
N GLU A 35 -7.23 13.54 9.71
CA GLU A 35 -7.86 12.32 10.21
C GLU A 35 -7.26 11.06 9.58
N GLN A 36 -7.32 9.96 10.32
CA GLN A 36 -6.86 8.67 9.83
C GLN A 36 -7.77 8.18 8.70
N THR A 37 -7.17 7.60 7.66
CA THR A 37 -7.91 7.14 6.48
C THR A 37 -7.65 5.67 6.21
N LEU A 38 -8.73 4.89 6.11
CA LEU A 38 -8.64 3.49 5.70
C LEU A 38 -8.68 3.40 4.17
N VAL A 39 -7.62 2.88 3.55
CA VAL A 39 -7.54 2.63 2.11
C VAL A 39 -7.50 1.13 1.83
N GLN A 40 -8.12 0.70 0.73
CA GLN A 40 -8.02 -0.68 0.25
C GLN A 40 -6.88 -0.77 -0.76
N VAL A 41 -5.90 -1.62 -0.47
CA VAL A 41 -4.80 -1.93 -1.40
C VAL A 41 -5.12 -3.21 -2.12
N VAL A 42 -4.94 -3.22 -3.44
CA VAL A 42 -5.04 -4.42 -4.27
C VAL A 42 -3.62 -4.91 -4.54
N VAL A 43 -3.36 -6.20 -4.30
CA VAL A 43 -2.11 -6.83 -4.68
C VAL A 43 -2.14 -7.06 -6.19
N GLN A 44 -1.22 -6.41 -6.90
CA GLN A 44 -1.07 -6.56 -8.34
C GLN A 44 0.23 -7.30 -8.66
N MET A 45 0.27 -7.94 -9.83
CA MET A 45 1.54 -8.35 -10.42
C MET A 45 2.41 -7.11 -10.64
N VAL A 46 3.73 -7.26 -10.49
CA VAL A 46 4.64 -6.18 -10.85
C VAL A 46 4.51 -5.94 -12.35
N ASP A 47 4.13 -4.73 -12.74
CA ASP A 47 4.23 -4.29 -14.13
C ASP A 47 5.72 -4.31 -14.49
N THR A 48 6.08 -5.11 -15.49
CA THR A 48 7.45 -5.25 -16.00
C THR A 48 7.72 -4.27 -17.13
#